data_AF-A0A1I8ARC1-F1
#
_entry.id   AF-A0A1I8ARC1-F1
#
_cell.length_a   1.000
_cell.length_b   1.000
_cell.length_c   1.000
_cell.angle_alpha   90.00
_cell.angle_beta   90.00
_cell.angle_gamma   90.00
#
_symmetry.space_group_name_H-M   'P 1'
#
loop_
_entity.id
_entity.type
_entity.pdbx_description
1 polymer ?
#
loop_
_entity_poly.entity_id
_entity_poly.type
_entity_poly.pdbx_seq_one_letter_code
_entity_poly.pdbx_strand_id
1 'polypeptide(L)'
;MDNSSLLQWYSEQLTAEDMLAGGSLLVFAAIFLPLYALVAAVMYRNDRDIIGFRFLFSAAIADMVLLVNYSLWPALTILSKSEIIVPGMRPWVQKNSENQNEKAKTAKN
;
A
#
# COMPACT_ATOMS: atom_id res chain seq x y z
N MET A 1 5.80 -11.35 13.79
CA MET A 1 6.68 -11.95 12.76
C MET A 1 8.10 -11.62 13.15
N ASP A 2 8.93 -12.64 13.30
CA ASP A 2 10.37 -12.54 13.48
C ASP A 2 11.04 -12.03 12.18
N ASN A 3 12.19 -11.36 12.28
CA ASN A 3 12.85 -10.76 11.10
C ASN A 3 13.23 -11.81 10.04
N SER A 4 13.44 -13.05 10.46
CA SER A 4 13.71 -14.22 9.61
C SER A 4 12.56 -14.55 8.67
N SER A 5 11.32 -14.60 9.16
CA SER A 5 10.15 -14.91 8.32
C SER A 5 9.81 -13.80 7.32
N LEU A 6 10.05 -12.53 7.67
CA LEU A 6 9.90 -11.41 6.73
C LEU A 6 10.90 -11.49 5.58
N LEU A 7 12.20 -11.68 5.88
CA LEU A 7 13.23 -11.83 4.84
C LEU A 7 12.97 -13.06 3.95
N GLN A 8 12.47 -14.14 4.53
CA GLN A 8 12.07 -15.33 3.78
C GLN A 8 10.91 -15.01 2.83
N TRP A 9 9.88 -14.27 3.28
CA TRP A 9 8.77 -13.86 2.43
C TRP A 9 9.19 -12.97 1.27
N TYR A 10 10.14 -12.04 1.45
CA TYR A 10 10.66 -11.19 0.37
C TYR A 10 11.58 -11.91 -0.62
N SER A 11 12.24 -12.99 -0.19
CA SER A 11 13.14 -13.79 -1.04
C SER A 11 12.46 -14.96 -1.74
N GLU A 12 11.24 -15.29 -1.33
CA GLU A 12 10.45 -16.36 -1.92
C GLU A 12 9.80 -15.93 -3.23
N GLN A 13 9.87 -16.82 -4.23
CA GLN A 13 9.28 -16.62 -5.56
C GLN A 13 7.78 -16.32 -5.45
N LEU A 14 7.26 -15.55 -6.40
CA LEU A 14 5.85 -15.16 -6.44
C LEU A 14 4.97 -16.41 -6.47
N THR A 15 4.18 -16.62 -5.41
CA THR A 15 3.25 -17.75 -5.35
C THR A 15 2.04 -17.46 -6.23
N ALA A 16 1.37 -18.51 -6.73
CA ALA A 16 0.16 -18.34 -7.53
C ALA A 16 -0.98 -17.65 -6.75
N GLU A 17 -1.01 -17.84 -5.42
CA GLU A 17 -1.96 -17.19 -4.52
C GLU A 17 -1.70 -15.69 -4.41
N ASP A 18 -0.44 -15.27 -4.24
CA ASP A 18 -0.04 -13.86 -4.24
C ASP A 18 -0.38 -13.18 -5.56
N MET A 19 -0.15 -13.88 -6.68
CA MET A 19 -0.46 -13.36 -8.02
C MET A 19 -1.97 -13.20 -8.25
N LEU A 20 -2.79 -14.16 -7.77
CA LEU A 20 -4.25 -14.05 -7.81
C LEU A 20 -4.78 -12.95 -6.90
N ALA A 21 -4.24 -12.84 -5.68
CA ALA A 21 -4.62 -11.80 -4.72
C ALA A 21 -4.29 -10.40 -5.28
N GLY A 22 -3.02 -10.15 -5.60
CA GLY A 22 -2.59 -8.87 -6.16
C GLY A 22 -3.25 -8.56 -7.51
N GLY A 23 -3.39 -9.55 -8.37
CA GLY A 23 -4.02 -9.42 -9.68
C GLY A 23 -5.52 -9.07 -9.59
N SER A 24 -6.28 -9.75 -8.72
CA SER A 24 -7.71 -9.46 -8.53
C SER A 24 -7.95 -8.06 -7.99
N LEU A 25 -7.16 -7.61 -7.00
CA LEU A 25 -7.20 -6.23 -6.48
C LEU A 25 -6.88 -5.20 -7.56
N LEU A 26 -5.94 -5.50 -8.47
CA LEU A 26 -5.59 -4.62 -9.57
C LEU A 26 -6.72 -4.55 -10.62
N VAL A 27 -7.34 -5.69 -10.96
CA VAL A 27 -8.49 -5.74 -11.87
C VAL A 27 -9.68 -4.96 -11.31
N PHE A 28 -9.98 -5.12 -10.02
CA PHE A 28 -11.03 -4.33 -9.37
C PHE A 28 -10.71 -2.84 -9.42
N ALA A 29 -9.47 -2.45 -9.09
CA ALA A 29 -9.06 -1.05 -9.20
C ALA A 29 -9.21 -0.52 -10.64
N ALA A 30 -8.81 -1.30 -11.64
CA ALA A 30 -8.88 -0.90 -13.05
C ALA A 30 -10.31 -0.72 -13.57
N ILE A 31 -11.29 -1.45 -13.03
CA ILE A 31 -12.71 -1.35 -13.44
C ILE A 31 -13.45 -0.29 -12.63
N PHE A 32 -13.32 -0.30 -11.30
CA PHE A 32 -14.10 0.57 -10.44
C PHE A 32 -13.61 2.02 -10.46
N LEU A 33 -12.29 2.25 -10.57
CA LEU A 33 -11.75 3.61 -10.62
C LEU A 33 -12.31 4.45 -11.79
N PRO A 34 -12.33 3.99 -13.05
CA PRO A 34 -12.95 4.75 -14.14
C PRO A 34 -14.47 4.85 -14.01
N LEU A 35 -15.14 3.85 -13.43
CA LEU A 35 -16.58 3.91 -13.17
C LEU A 35 -16.92 5.02 -12.17
N TYR A 36 -16.19 5.10 -11.06
CA TYR A 36 -16.35 6.18 -10.09
C TYR A 36 -15.94 7.54 -10.66
N ALA A 37 -14.90 7.59 -11.51
CA ALA A 37 -14.54 8.81 -12.22
C ALA A 37 -15.66 9.28 -13.17
N LEU A 38 -16.35 8.35 -13.84
CA LEU A 38 -17.52 8.65 -14.68
C LEU A 38 -18.68 9.20 -13.82
N VAL A 39 -18.99 8.56 -12.68
CA VAL A 39 -20.01 9.04 -11.75
C VAL A 39 -19.69 10.45 -11.26
N ALA A 40 -18.44 10.69 -10.83
CA ALA A 40 -17.98 12.00 -10.40
C ALA A 40 -18.09 13.04 -11.53
N ALA A 41 -17.72 12.68 -12.77
CA ALA A 41 -17.82 13.58 -13.92
C ALA A 41 -19.28 13.93 -14.27
N VAL A 42 -20.19 12.96 -14.21
CA VAL A 42 -21.62 13.17 -14.44
C VAL A 42 -22.20 14.09 -13.36
N MET A 43 -21.83 13.88 -12.10
CA MET A 43 -22.34 14.70 -10.99
C MET A 43 -21.78 16.11 -10.99
N TYR A 44 -20.49 16.26 -11.31
CA TYR A 44 -19.88 17.58 -11.48
C TYR A 44 -20.57 18.40 -12.58
N ARG A 45 -21.01 17.75 -13.66
CA ARG A 45 -21.71 18.41 -14.76
C ARG A 45 -23.13 18.86 -14.40
N ASN A 46 -23.77 18.22 -13.42
CA ASN A 46 -25.13 18.50 -12.96
C ASN A 46 -25.18 19.21 -11.58
N ASP A 47 -24.03 19.68 -11.09
CA ASP A 47 -23.84 20.22 -9.73
C ASP A 47 -24.71 21.45 -9.41
N ARG A 48 -25.16 22.18 -10.44
CA ARG A 48 -25.89 23.45 -10.27
C ARG A 48 -27.37 23.31 -9.91
N ASP A 49 -27.99 22.15 -10.13
CA ASP A 49 -29.46 22.02 -10.04
C ASP A 49 -29.95 21.33 -8.76
N ILE A 50 -29.16 20.43 -8.14
CA ILE A 50 -29.61 19.66 -6.98
C ILE A 50 -28.47 19.56 -5.95
N ILE A 51 -28.71 20.08 -4.74
CA ILE A 51 -27.75 20.06 -3.62
C ILE A 51 -27.26 18.64 -3.30
N GLY A 52 -28.10 17.62 -3.52
CA GLY A 52 -27.74 16.21 -3.36
C GLY A 52 -26.56 15.74 -4.22
N PHE A 53 -26.36 16.32 -5.41
CA PHE A 53 -25.23 15.95 -6.28
C PHE A 53 -23.88 16.33 -5.67
N ARG A 54 -23.80 17.39 -4.86
CA ARG A 54 -22.56 17.75 -4.13
C ARG A 54 -22.15 16.68 -3.13
N PHE A 55 -23.13 16.09 -2.44
CA PHE A 55 -22.88 15.02 -1.49
C PHE A 55 -22.44 13.74 -2.19
N LEU A 56 -23.15 13.33 -3.26
CA LEU A 56 -22.76 12.13 -4.01
C LEU A 56 -21.41 12.31 -4.73
N PHE A 57 -21.07 13.53 -5.17
CA PHE A 57 -19.75 13.82 -5.71
C PHE A 57 -18.65 13.63 -4.67
N SER A 58 -18.85 14.14 -3.45
CA SER A 58 -17.92 13.93 -2.34
C SER A 58 -17.79 12.44 -1.96
N ALA A 59 -18.90 11.70 -1.99
CA ALA A 59 -18.89 10.26 -1.75
C ALA A 59 -18.09 9.51 -2.83
N ALA A 60 -18.29 9.85 -4.11
CA ALA A 60 -17.53 9.26 -5.20
C ALA A 60 -16.02 9.54 -5.10
N ILE A 61 -15.63 10.75 -4.71
CA ILE A 61 -14.21 11.08 -4.45
C ILE A 61 -13.66 10.25 -3.28
N ALA A 62 -14.41 10.14 -2.18
CA ALA A 62 -13.99 9.34 -1.03
C ALA A 62 -13.78 7.87 -1.42
N ASP A 63 -14.70 7.30 -2.19
CA ASP A 63 -14.60 5.93 -2.71
C ASP A 63 -13.37 5.75 -3.61
N MET A 64 -13.07 6.72 -4.49
CA MET A 64 -11.85 6.71 -5.31
C MET A 64 -10.59 6.73 -4.46
N VAL A 65 -10.54 7.58 -3.42
CA VAL A 65 -9.40 7.65 -2.49
C VAL A 65 -9.23 6.33 -1.74
N LEU A 66 -10.33 5.71 -1.31
CA LEU A 66 -10.31 4.39 -0.67
C LEU A 66 -9.79 3.31 -1.63
N LEU A 67 -10.26 3.29 -2.87
CA LEU A 67 -9.80 2.35 -3.90
C LEU A 67 -8.29 2.47 -4.16
N VAL A 68 -7.76 3.68 -4.21
CA VAL A 68 -6.31 3.89 -4.39
C VAL A 68 -5.52 3.37 -3.20
N ASN A 69 -5.95 3.69 -1.97
CA ASN A 69 -5.22 3.33 -0.75
C ASN A 69 -5.34 1.84 -0.39
N TYR A 70 -6.50 1.23 -0.60
CA TYR A 70 -6.80 -0.13 -0.13
C TYR A 70 -6.88 -1.18 -1.23
N SER A 71 -6.89 -0.79 -2.51
CA SER A 71 -6.84 -1.73 -3.63
C SER A 71 -5.54 -1.59 -4.40
N LEU A 72 -5.27 -0.37 -4.90
CA LEU A 72 -4.19 -0.13 -5.86
C LEU A 72 -2.81 -0.24 -5.18
N TRP A 73 -2.65 0.38 -4.01
CA TRP A 73 -1.42 0.29 -3.23
C TRP A 73 -1.09 -1.16 -2.78
N PRO A 74 -1.97 -1.90 -2.09
CA PRO A 74 -1.67 -3.27 -1.68
C PRO A 74 -1.47 -4.21 -2.87
N ALA A 75 -2.24 -4.05 -3.97
CA ALA A 75 -2.03 -4.84 -5.19
C ALA A 75 -0.60 -4.72 -5.71
N LEU A 76 -0.10 -3.48 -5.82
CA LEU A 76 1.27 -3.22 -6.27
C LEU A 76 2.30 -3.81 -5.32
N THR A 77 2.08 -3.71 -4.00
CA THR A 77 3.04 -4.23 -3.01
C THR A 77 3.12 -5.75 -3.01
N ILE A 78 1.99 -6.44 -3.20
CA ILE A 78 1.93 -7.90 -3.28
C ILE A 78 2.62 -8.39 -4.56
N LEU A 79 2.28 -7.78 -5.71
CA LEU A 79 2.85 -8.17 -7.01
C LEU A 79 4.34 -7.86 -7.13
N SER A 80 4.80 -6.77 -6.51
CA SER A 80 6.19 -6.35 -6.60
C SER A 80 7.09 -7.02 -5.56
N LYS A 81 6.54 -7.77 -4.59
CA LYS A 81 7.27 -8.30 -3.41
C LYS A 81 8.27 -7.27 -2.85
N SER A 82 7.88 -5.99 -2.84
CA SER A 82 8.82 -4.91 -2.54
C SER A 82 8.81 -4.63 -1.05
N GLU A 83 9.98 -4.65 -0.41
CA GLU A 83 10.12 -4.17 0.97
C GLU A 83 9.72 -2.70 1.04
N ILE A 84 8.57 -2.40 1.64
CA ILE A 84 8.14 -1.02 1.91
C ILE A 84 9.10 -0.30 2.87
N ILE A 85 9.81 -1.04 3.73
CA ILE A 85 10.73 -0.47 4.73
C ILE A 85 12.10 -1.13 4.61
N VAL A 86 13.03 -0.40 4.00
CA VAL A 86 14.46 -0.73 3.93
C VAL A 86 14.98 -0.98 5.35
N PRO A 87 15.78 -2.03 5.62
CA PRO A 87 16.27 -2.35 6.97
C PRO A 87 16.95 -1.17 7.68
N GLY A 88 17.58 -0.27 6.93
CA GLY A 88 18.26 0.93 7.46
C GLY A 88 17.33 2.05 7.97
N MET A 89 16.05 2.03 7.63
CA MET A 89 15.06 3.03 8.09
C MET A 89 14.30 2.57 9.34
N ARG A 90 14.64 1.40 9.89
CA ARG A 90 14.02 0.83 11.10
C ARG A 90 14.79 1.33 12.33
N PRO A 91 14.22 2.22 13.17
CA PRO A 91 14.97 2.84 14.29
C PRO A 91 15.54 1.84 15.29
N TRP A 92 14.88 0.69 15.46
CA TRP A 92 15.34 -0.38 16.35
C TRP A 92 16.51 -1.19 15.77
N VAL A 93 16.69 -1.21 14.45
CA VAL A 93 17.85 -1.85 13.79
C VAL A 93 19.10 -0.97 13.97
N GLN A 94 18.97 0.35 13.85
CA GLN A 94 20.07 1.29 14.14
C GLN A 94 20.53 1.18 15.60
N LYS A 95 19.61 1.23 16.56
CA LYS A 95 19.94 1.15 17.99
C LYS A 95 20.68 -0.14 18.37
N ASN A 96 20.35 -1.27 17.74
CA ASN A 96 21.03 -2.54 18.00
C ASN A 96 22.45 -2.59 17.41
N SER A 97 22.68 -1.93 16.26
CA SER A 97 24.00 -1.85 15.64
C SER A 97 24.99 -0.99 16.45
N GLU A 98 24.50 0.08 17.08
CA GLU A 98 25.31 0.94 17.96
C GLU A 98 25.74 0.20 19.24
N ASN A 99 24.80 -0.51 19.88
CA ASN A 99 25.08 -1.29 21.09
C ASN A 99 26.13 -2.39 20.86
N GLN A 100 26.17 -3.01 19.66
CA GLN A 100 27.19 -4.02 19.35
C GLN A 100 28.57 -3.40 19.12
N ASN A 101 28.64 -2.24 18.48
CA ASN A 101 29.89 -1.50 18.30
C ASN A 101 30.48 -1.02 19.64
N GLU A 102 29.62 -0.66 20.59
CA GLU A 102 30.05 -0.23 21.93
C GLU A 102 30.62 -1.40 22.76
N LYS A 103 29.98 -2.57 22.68
CA LYS A 103 30.48 -3.82 23.28
C LYS A 103 31.79 -4.29 22.65
N ALA A 104 31.95 -4.14 21.33
CA ALA A 104 33.18 -4.51 20.63
C ALA A 104 34.37 -3.60 20.99
N LYS A 105 34.12 -2.34 21.35
CA LYS A 105 35.16 -1.41 21.84
C LYS A 105 35.57 -1.68 23.28
N THR A 106 34.63 -2.04 24.14
CA THR A 106 34.90 -2.35 25.56
C THR A 106 35.58 -3.70 25.76
N ALA A 107 35.38 -4.67 24.86
CA ALA A 107 36.09 -5.96 24.90
C ALA A 107 37.54 -5.92 24.35
N LYS A 108 37.96 -4.79 23.76
CA LYS A 108 39.29 -4.60 23.16
C LYS A 108 40.27 -3.81 24.04
N ASN A 109 39.78 -3.30 25.18
CA ASN A 109 40.58 -2.69 26.25
C ASN A 109 40.70 -3.67 27.42
#